data_AF-A0A846MP74-F1
#
_entry.id   AF-A0A846MP74-F1
#
_cell.length_a   1.000
_cell.length_b   1.000
_cell.length_c   1.000
_cell.angle_alpha   90.00
_cell.angle_beta   90.00
_cell.angle_gamma   90.00
#
_symmetry.space_group_name_H-M   'P 1'
#
loop_
_entity.id
_entity.type
_entity.pdbx_description
1 polymer ?
#
loop_
_entity_poly.entity_id
_entity_poly.type
_entity_poly.pdbx_seq_one_letter_code
_entity_poly.pdbx_strand_id
1 'polypeptide(L)' 'MAQTQPLSLEEFLQKKKIDVVALSKHMPELWNEWQALWQEMSPQSFDAQKKFLFNRLRRRFPLSASVSST' A
#
# COMPACT_ATOMS: atom_id res chain seq x y z
N MET A 1 -20.89 -9.95 12.10
CA MET A 1 -21.08 -10.36 10.70
C MET A 1 -19.81 -10.02 9.93
N ALA A 2 -19.32 -10.95 9.13
CA ALA A 2 -17.95 -11.04 8.64
C ALA A 2 -17.41 -9.75 8.01
N GLN A 3 -16.38 -9.17 8.63
CA GLN A 3 -15.45 -8.32 7.89
C GLN A 3 -14.43 -9.25 7.24
N THR A 4 -14.76 -9.74 6.04
CA THR A 4 -13.77 -10.30 5.13
C THR A 4 -12.83 -9.18 4.74
N GLN A 5 -11.81 -8.94 5.56
CA GLN A 5 -10.65 -8.15 5.16
C GLN A 5 -9.97 -8.93 4.02
N PRO A 6 -9.86 -8.39 2.80
CA PRO A 6 -8.90 -8.95 1.87
C PRO A 6 -7.52 -8.76 2.51
N LEU A 7 -6.90 -9.90 2.84
CA LEU A 7 -5.48 -10.12 3.12
C LEU A 7 -4.61 -8.86 2.98
N SER A 8 -4.06 -8.39 4.10
CA SER A 8 -2.97 -7.39 4.24
C SER A 8 -2.99 -6.11 3.39
N LEU A 9 -2.60 -4.99 4.00
CA LEU A 9 -2.36 -3.72 3.30
C LEU A 9 -1.39 -3.88 2.10
N GLU A 10 -0.52 -4.89 2.17
CA GLU A 10 0.34 -5.38 1.09
C GLU A 10 -0.43 -5.71 -0.20
N GLU A 11 -1.41 -6.60 -0.13
CA GLU A 11 -2.18 -7.01 -1.32
C GLU A 11 -3.06 -5.87 -1.84
N PHE A 12 -3.54 -5.01 -0.94
CA PHE A 12 -4.32 -3.83 -1.32
C PHE A 12 -3.49 -2.87 -2.19
N LEU A 13 -2.25 -2.60 -1.79
CA LEU A 13 -1.34 -1.72 -2.54
C LEU A 13 -0.87 -2.37 -3.85
N GLN A 14 -0.60 -3.67 -3.84
CA GLN A 14 -0.28 -4.41 -5.06
C GLN A 14 -1.43 -4.34 -6.08
N LYS A 15 -2.70 -4.51 -5.66
CA LYS A 15 -3.87 -4.29 -6.54
C LYS A 15 -3.95 -2.87 -7.10
N LYS A 16 -3.46 -1.87 -6.36
CA LYS A 16 -3.41 -0.46 -6.80
C LYS A 16 -2.23 -0.16 -7.74
N LYS A 17 -1.46 -1.18 -8.15
CA LYS A 17 -0.22 -1.06 -8.93
C LYS A 17 0.87 -0.27 -8.22
N ILE A 18 1.01 -0.46 -6.90
CA ILE A 18 2.04 0.16 -6.08
C ILE A 18 2.96 -0.93 -5.53
N ASP A 19 4.27 -0.75 -5.68
CA ASP A 19 5.24 -1.70 -5.15
C ASP A 19 5.40 -1.54 -3.63
N VAL A 20 4.98 -2.58 -2.91
CA VAL A 20 4.95 -2.57 -1.45
C VAL A 20 6.30 -2.89 -0.83
N VAL A 21 7.11 -3.69 -1.51
CA VAL A 21 8.45 -4.05 -1.09
C VAL A 21 9.33 -2.80 -1.11
N ALA A 22 9.25 -2.02 -2.19
CA ALA A 22 9.94 -0.74 -2.31
C ALA A 22 9.42 0.27 -1.29
N LEU A 23 8.10 0.34 -1.05
CA LEU A 23 7.56 1.24 -0.03
C LEU A 23 8.05 0.90 1.38
N SER A 24 8.01 -0.38 1.79
CA SER A 24 8.50 -0.80 3.11
C SER A 24 10.02 -0.62 3.24
N LYS A 25 10.77 -0.88 2.18
CA LYS A 25 12.24 -0.71 2.15
C LYS A 25 12.69 0.75 2.18
N HIS A 26 12.00 1.64 1.47
CA HIS A 26 12.35 3.06 1.42
C HIS A 26 11.72 3.86 2.56
N MET A 27 10.57 3.43 3.09
CA MET A 27 9.79 4.16 4.10
C MET A 27 9.16 3.19 5.12
N PRO A 28 9.97 2.52 5.96
CA PRO A 28 9.48 1.56 6.95
C PRO A 28 8.65 2.22 8.07
N GLU A 29 8.93 3.47 8.41
CA GLU A 29 8.15 4.23 9.42
C GLU A 29 6.71 4.48 8.93
N LEU A 30 6.58 4.95 7.68
CA LEU A 30 5.30 5.17 7.03
C LEU A 30 4.53 3.85 6.86
N TRP A 31 5.24 2.75 6.60
CA TRP A 31 4.64 1.42 6.56
C TRP A 31 4.01 1.02 7.90
N ASN A 32 4.72 1.23 9.00
CA ASN A 32 4.23 0.91 10.34
C ASN A 32 3.00 1.75 10.71
N GLU A 33 3.04 3.06 10.44
CA GLU A 33 1.88 3.93 10.60
C GLU A 33 0.69 3.46 9.75
N TRP A 34 0.95 3.04 8.52
CA TRP A 34 -0.10 2.56 7.63
C TRP A 34 -0.70 1.24 8.10
N GLN A 35 0.09 0.33 8.67
CA GLN A 35 -0.42 -0.88 9.29
C GLN A 35 -1.32 -0.57 10.48
N ALA A 36 -0.92 0.34 11.37
CA ALA A 36 -1.74 0.77 12.50
C ALA A 36 -3.05 1.43 12.04
N LEU A 37 -2.96 2.36 11.09
CA LEU A 37 -4.09 3.01 10.47
C LEU A 37 -5.03 1.99 9.79
N TRP A 38 -4.50 0.97 9.14
CA TRP A 38 -5.27 -0.08 8.48
C TRP A 38 -5.99 -1.00 9.48
N GLN A 39 -5.43 -1.20 10.67
CA GLN A 39 -6.12 -1.90 11.76
C GLN A 39 -7.24 -1.05 12.37
N GLU A 40 -7.05 0.27 12.38
CA GLU A 40 -7.99 1.22 12.99
C GLU A 40 -9.16 1.60 12.05
N MET A 41 -8.92 1.65 10.73
CA MET A 41 -9.89 2.18 9.75
C MET A 41 -10.22 1.22 8.61
N SER A 42 -11.42 1.39 8.03
CA SER A 42 -11.85 0.64 6.84
C SER A 42 -11.08 1.02 5.56
N PRO A 43 -10.90 0.08 4.61
CA PRO A 43 -10.13 0.29 3.37
C PRO A 43 -10.64 1.45 2.50
N GLN A 44 -11.94 1.75 2.57
CA GLN A 44 -12.54 2.88 1.84
C GLN A 44 -12.09 4.24 2.39
N SER A 45 -12.04 4.40 3.72
CA SER A 45 -11.51 5.62 4.33
C SER A 45 -10.01 5.77 4.08
N PHE A 46 -9.27 4.65 4.16
CA PHE A 46 -7.85 4.63 3.88
C PHE A 46 -7.56 5.06 2.43
N ASP A 47 -8.33 4.56 1.46
CA ASP A 47 -8.19 4.94 0.05
C ASP A 47 -8.43 6.43 -0.17
N ALA A 48 -9.49 6.99 0.40
CA ALA A 48 -9.81 8.40 0.26
C ALA A 48 -8.73 9.31 0.87
N GLN A 49 -8.26 8.98 2.07
CA GLN A 49 -7.27 9.77 2.79
C GLN A 49 -5.87 9.67 2.16
N LYS A 50 -5.51 8.49 1.65
CA LYS A 50 -4.18 8.21 1.09
C LYS A 50 -4.16 8.25 -0.44
N LYS A 51 -5.26 8.64 -1.10
CA LYS A 51 -5.36 8.81 -2.57
C LYS A 51 -4.20 9.60 -3.17
N PHE A 52 -3.84 10.72 -2.55
CA PHE A 52 -2.72 11.56 -3.00
C PHE A 52 -1.36 10.87 -2.81
N LEU A 53 -1.20 10.11 -1.75
CA LEU A 53 -0.02 9.29 -1.49
C LEU A 53 0.08 8.19 -2.54
N PHE A 54 -1.00 7.47 -2.84
CA PHE A 54 -1.03 6.47 -3.91
C PHE A 54 -0.63 7.05 -5.25
N ASN A 55 -1.10 8.25 -5.60
CA ASN A 55 -0.69 8.88 -6.86
C ASN A 55 0.82 9.19 -6.90
N ARG A 56 1.41 9.59 -5.76
CA ARG A 56 2.87 9.77 -5.63
C ARG A 56 3.62 8.44 -5.67
N LEU A 57 3.10 7.41 -5.01
CA LEU A 57 3.70 6.08 -4.93
C LEU A 57 3.65 5.36 -6.27
N ARG A 58 2.58 5.52 -7.06
CA ARG A 58 2.53 4.99 -8.43
C ARG A 58 3.60 5.60 -9.34
N ARG A 59 4.04 6.83 -9.06
CA ARG A 59 5.13 7.49 -9.80
C ARG A 59 6.52 7.09 -9.28
N ARG A 60 6.69 6.93 -7.96
CA ARG A 60 7.96 6.56 -7.34
C ARG A 60 8.25 5.06 -7.39
N PHE A 61 7.22 4.26 -7.15
CA PHE A 61 7.24 2.81 -7.01
C PHE A 61 6.15 2.19 -7.90
N PRO A 62 6.25 2.36 -9.23
CA PRO A 62 5.34 1.69 -10.14
C PRO A 62 5.49 0.17 -9.94
N LEU A 63 4.36 -0.53 -9.72
CA LEU A 63 4.30 -2.00 -9.77
C LEU A 63 4.42 -2.50 -11.21
N SER A 64 5.42 -1.99 -11.94
CA SER A 64 5.77 -2.50 -13.24
C SER A 64 6.39 -3.86 -13.01
N ALA A 65 5.81 -4.89 -13.61
CA ALA A 65 6.21 -6.29 -13.48
C ALA A 65 7.60 -6.60 -14.09
N SER A 66 8.55 -5.67 -14.06
CA SER A 66 9.83 -5.81 -14.74
C SER A 66 10.93 -5.02 -14.03
N VAL A 67 12.00 -5.75 -13.73
CA VAL A 67 13.39 -5.36 -13.42
C VAL A 67 13.78 -5.03 -11.97
N SER A 68 14.04 -6.09 -11.21
CA SER A 68 15.40 -6.27 -10.68
C SER A 68 15.91 -7.59 -11.25
N SER A 69 16.31 -7.53 -12.52
CA SER A 69 17.27 -8.47 -13.08
C SER A 69 18.67 -7.91 -12.75
N THR A 70 19.55 -8.83 -12.35
CA THR A 70 20.99 -8.68 -12.02
C THR A 70 21.30 -8.52 -10.54
#